data_AF-A0A2D8GBI5-F1
#
_entry.id   AF-A0A2D8GBI5-F1
#
_cell.length_a   1.000
_cell.length_b   1.000
_cell.length_c   1.000
_cell.angle_alpha   90.00
_cell.angle_beta   90.00
_cell.angle_gamma   90.00
#
_symmetry.space_group_name_H-M   'P 1'
#
loop_
_entity.id
_entity.type
_entity.pdbx_description
1 polymer ?
#
loop_
_entity_poly.entity_id
_entity_poly.type
_entity_poly.pdbx_seq_one_letter_code
_entity_poly.pdbx_strand_id
1 'polypeptide(L)'
;MEKVFNFLSEQLFTNLKSEEYLVLSFSAEKSQFIRFNNALIRQTGLVEDANLGLKFIANGRSCYGAFTVSGNKDVDINRGLAEINRMRKESEEIPEDPYLVLPKNSGSSHEIKKTNGLHFDDSVDALIPIMKDIDFVGIWVNGKMYRGNANNLGQKHWFETESHCLDYSLVTSTHQMVKGCYAGNDWDQKNYEEYVKNSITKLELMNRKPIKIDTGEYRTWFEAAAVADFLGMFSWNGISEASLRQGCSGFGRMRHEDIRLSSKLSLAEDFSPGLCPKFNSQGEVPVKSLVLINKGRLENTLVSSRSAKEYNLPSNFAEYGEYLRSPKMESGSLNKSQVLKKLDKGLYLSNIHYLNWSDNSGGRITGLTRYACFWVEDGEIIAPIKTMRFDDSFYRFLGDQLVEVEDKLTVVPETSTYGKRSLGATTCPGILVNSFSLTL
;
A
#
# COMPACT_ATOMS: atom_id res chain seq x y z
N MET A 1 14.85 18.88 -5.95
CA MET A 1 13.67 18.35 -6.66
C MET A 1 12.59 19.39 -6.90
N GLU A 2 12.03 20.07 -5.90
CA GLU A 2 10.93 21.04 -6.10
C GLU A 2 11.22 22.13 -7.14
N LYS A 3 12.39 22.78 -7.06
CA LYS A 3 12.80 23.81 -8.02
C LYS A 3 12.83 23.30 -9.47
N VAL A 4 13.24 22.04 -9.66
CA VAL A 4 13.27 21.40 -10.99
C VAL A 4 11.85 21.17 -11.49
N PHE A 5 10.97 20.62 -10.64
CA PHE A 5 9.55 20.44 -10.96
C PHE A 5 8.86 21.76 -11.33
N ASN A 6 9.06 22.81 -10.53
CA ASN A 6 8.49 24.14 -10.78
C ASN A 6 8.97 24.72 -12.11
N PHE A 7 10.27 24.68 -12.35
CA PHE A 7 10.87 25.17 -13.59
C PHE A 7 10.32 24.42 -14.82
N LEU A 8 10.33 23.09 -14.82
CA LEU A 8 9.80 22.30 -15.94
C LEU A 8 8.32 22.56 -16.15
N SER A 9 7.53 22.67 -15.07
CA SER A 9 6.10 22.99 -15.18
C SER A 9 5.87 24.30 -15.91
N GLU A 10 6.57 25.36 -15.50
CA GLU A 10 6.45 26.69 -16.13
C GLU A 10 6.87 26.66 -17.61
N GLN A 11 7.99 26.02 -17.95
CA GLN A 11 8.46 25.93 -19.33
C GLN A 11 7.52 25.12 -20.23
N LEU A 12 6.93 24.05 -19.73
CA LEU A 12 6.03 23.22 -20.54
C LEU A 12 4.66 23.89 -20.74
N PHE A 13 4.15 24.59 -19.72
CA PHE A 13 2.87 25.30 -19.83
C PHE A 13 2.89 26.48 -20.81
N THR A 14 4.03 27.17 -20.96
CA THR A 14 4.16 28.28 -21.92
C THR A 14 4.19 27.83 -23.39
N ASN A 15 4.30 26.52 -23.65
CA ASN A 15 4.34 25.94 -25.00
C ASN A 15 3.00 25.30 -25.44
N LEU A 16 1.93 25.53 -24.68
CA LEU A 16 0.59 25.09 -25.02
C LEU A 16 -0.11 26.10 -25.92
N LYS A 17 -0.93 25.60 -26.85
CA LYS A 17 -1.83 26.41 -27.67
C LYS A 17 -3.12 26.70 -26.93
N SER A 18 -3.97 27.55 -27.53
CA SER A 18 -5.34 27.74 -27.03
C SER A 18 -6.09 26.40 -27.02
N GLU A 19 -6.92 26.20 -26.00
CA GLU A 19 -7.73 24.98 -25.79
C GLU A 19 -6.92 23.69 -25.58
N GLU A 20 -5.63 23.82 -25.26
CA GLU A 20 -4.80 22.71 -24.78
C GLU A 20 -4.64 22.77 -23.26
N TYR A 21 -4.73 21.62 -22.62
CA TYR A 21 -4.51 21.47 -21.19
C TYR A 21 -3.42 20.44 -20.92
N LEU A 22 -2.66 20.69 -19.86
CA LEU A 22 -1.60 19.82 -19.42
C LEU A 22 -1.67 19.67 -17.91
N VAL A 23 -1.76 18.42 -17.44
CA VAL A 23 -1.59 18.05 -16.04
C VAL A 23 -0.26 17.31 -15.93
N LEU A 24 0.60 17.80 -15.04
CA LEU A 24 1.89 17.22 -14.73
C LEU A 24 1.82 16.50 -13.40
N SER A 25 2.38 15.29 -13.36
CA SER A 25 2.64 14.56 -12.12
C SER A 25 4.14 14.34 -12.00
N PHE A 26 4.68 14.50 -10.81
CA PHE A 26 6.10 14.37 -10.55
C PHE A 26 6.32 13.37 -9.43
N SER A 27 7.23 12.43 -9.63
CA SER A 27 7.71 11.55 -8.58
C SER A 27 9.21 11.49 -8.62
N ALA A 28 9.82 11.68 -7.46
CA ALA A 28 11.27 11.58 -7.32
C ALA A 28 11.63 10.98 -5.97
N GLU A 29 12.87 10.55 -5.84
CA GLU A 29 13.47 10.15 -4.59
C GLU A 29 14.94 10.55 -4.51
N LYS A 30 15.41 10.70 -3.28
CA LYS A 30 16.81 10.76 -2.92
C LYS A 30 17.03 9.86 -1.73
N SER A 31 17.46 8.63 -1.99
CA SER A 31 17.46 7.54 -1.03
C SER A 31 18.76 6.75 -1.05
N GLN A 32 18.95 5.91 -0.04
CA GLN A 32 19.93 4.84 -0.01
C GLN A 32 19.19 3.50 0.04
N PHE A 33 19.84 2.46 -0.46
CA PHE A 33 19.50 1.09 -0.10
C PHE A 33 20.73 0.31 0.38
N ILE A 34 20.48 -0.68 1.26
CA ILE A 34 21.46 -1.66 1.72
C ILE A 34 20.81 -3.03 1.62
N ARG A 35 21.44 -3.96 0.89
CA ARG A 35 21.00 -5.36 0.77
C ARG A 35 21.84 -6.24 1.67
N PHE A 36 21.16 -7.08 2.43
CA PHE A 36 21.73 -8.02 3.37
C PHE A 36 21.51 -9.45 2.91
N ASN A 37 22.50 -10.30 3.14
CA ASN A 37 22.38 -11.75 3.03
C ASN A 37 23.34 -12.37 4.06
N ASN A 38 22.83 -13.28 4.87
CA ASN A 38 23.47 -13.85 6.05
C ASN A 38 23.95 -12.77 7.04
N ALA A 39 23.13 -11.73 7.25
CA ALA A 39 23.47 -10.55 8.06
C ALA A 39 24.73 -9.78 7.61
N LEU A 40 25.22 -10.04 6.40
CA LEU A 40 26.33 -9.34 5.78
C LEU A 40 25.84 -8.42 4.67
N ILE A 41 26.51 -7.29 4.50
CA ILE A 41 26.25 -6.36 3.40
C ILE A 41 26.67 -7.03 2.09
N ARG A 42 25.72 -7.14 1.15
CA ARG A 42 25.99 -7.58 -0.22
C ARG A 42 26.09 -6.43 -1.19
N GLN A 43 25.32 -5.39 -0.95
CA GLN A 43 25.26 -4.25 -1.84
C GLN A 43 24.78 -3.02 -1.07
N THR A 44 25.38 -1.88 -1.38
CA THR A 44 24.88 -0.56 -1.01
C THR A 44 24.72 0.27 -2.27
N GLY A 45 23.82 1.25 -2.23
CA GLY A 45 23.67 2.19 -3.33
C GLY A 45 22.92 3.43 -2.90
N LEU A 46 23.23 4.54 -3.57
CA LEU A 46 22.47 5.78 -3.50
C LEU A 46 21.61 5.88 -4.75
N VAL A 47 20.38 6.35 -4.58
CA VAL A 47 19.42 6.56 -5.66
C VAL A 47 19.02 8.02 -5.63
N GLU A 48 19.22 8.71 -6.76
CA GLU A 48 18.61 10.00 -7.04
C GLU A 48 17.91 9.85 -8.38
N ASP A 49 16.58 9.73 -8.34
CA ASP A 49 15.76 9.48 -9.52
C ASP A 49 14.53 10.41 -9.52
N ALA A 50 14.09 10.79 -10.71
CA ALA A 50 12.98 11.69 -10.92
C ALA A 50 12.29 11.42 -12.26
N ASN A 51 10.96 11.37 -12.24
CA ASN A 51 10.12 11.18 -13.41
C ASN A 51 9.02 12.25 -13.45
N LEU A 52 8.79 12.80 -14.64
CA LEU A 52 7.68 13.71 -14.92
C LEU A 52 6.69 12.98 -15.84
N GLY A 53 5.48 12.74 -15.34
CA GLY A 53 4.33 12.26 -16.10
C GLY A 53 3.49 13.43 -16.61
N LEU A 54 2.95 13.28 -17.81
CA LEU A 54 2.19 14.28 -18.54
C LEU A 54 0.86 13.66 -18.95
N LYS A 55 -0.24 14.35 -18.62
CA LYS A 55 -1.56 14.12 -19.22
C LYS A 55 -1.90 15.34 -20.06
N PHE A 56 -1.87 15.17 -21.36
CA PHE A 56 -2.23 16.20 -22.33
C PHE A 56 -3.69 16.03 -22.75
N ILE A 57 -4.42 17.13 -22.85
CA ILE A 57 -5.81 17.16 -23.28
C ILE A 57 -5.96 18.25 -24.34
N ALA A 58 -6.50 17.87 -25.49
CA ALA A 58 -6.92 18.78 -26.55
C ALA A 58 -8.21 18.21 -27.15
N ASN A 59 -8.98 19.00 -27.92
CA ASN A 59 -10.07 18.54 -28.80
C ASN A 59 -10.95 17.37 -28.25
N GLY A 60 -11.32 17.38 -26.95
CA GLY A 60 -12.14 16.31 -26.35
C GLY A 60 -11.44 14.96 -26.12
N ARG A 61 -10.11 14.91 -26.16
CA ARG A 61 -9.27 13.69 -26.09
C ARG A 61 -8.16 13.85 -25.06
N SER A 62 -7.65 12.74 -24.54
CA SER A 62 -6.51 12.75 -23.62
C SER A 62 -5.44 11.77 -24.03
N CYS A 63 -4.19 12.23 -24.00
CA CYS A 63 -2.99 11.42 -24.24
C CYS A 63 -2.08 11.47 -23.01
N TYR A 64 -1.25 10.44 -22.85
CA TYR A 64 -0.33 10.32 -21.73
C TYR A 64 1.09 10.14 -22.23
N GLY A 65 2.03 10.72 -21.49
CA GLY A 65 3.47 10.63 -21.75
C GLY A 65 4.22 10.73 -20.45
N ALA A 66 5.49 10.33 -20.45
CA ALA A 66 6.37 10.53 -19.32
C ALA A 66 7.82 10.53 -19.77
N PHE A 67 8.68 11.18 -18.99
CA PHE A 67 10.13 11.09 -19.20
C PHE A 67 10.89 11.17 -17.87
N THR A 68 12.05 10.53 -17.84
CA THR A 68 13.00 10.65 -16.74
C THR A 68 13.68 12.02 -16.79
N VAL A 69 13.68 12.69 -15.65
CA VAL A 69 14.30 13.99 -15.44
C VAL A 69 15.77 13.78 -15.15
N SER A 70 16.62 14.23 -16.07
CA SER A 70 18.07 14.05 -16.03
C SER A 70 18.78 15.03 -15.10
N GLY A 71 18.11 16.14 -14.72
CA GLY A 71 18.73 17.26 -14.01
C GLY A 71 19.42 18.25 -14.94
N ASN A 72 19.53 17.94 -16.24
CA ASN A 72 19.94 18.89 -17.26
C ASN A 72 18.72 19.58 -17.86
N LYS A 73 18.61 20.90 -17.63
CA LYS A 73 17.47 21.71 -18.02
C LYS A 73 17.13 21.61 -19.52
N ASP A 74 18.13 21.71 -20.39
CA ASP A 74 17.88 21.73 -21.84
C ASP A 74 17.41 20.36 -22.33
N VAL A 75 18.00 19.29 -21.81
CA VAL A 75 17.59 17.92 -22.12
C VAL A 75 16.15 17.67 -21.66
N ASP A 76 15.83 18.06 -20.43
CA ASP A 76 14.53 17.81 -19.82
C ASP A 76 13.41 18.64 -20.47
N ILE A 77 13.70 19.89 -20.84
CA ILE A 77 12.78 20.72 -21.64
C ILE A 77 12.54 20.06 -22.99
N ASN A 78 13.60 19.70 -23.72
CA ASN A 78 13.47 19.10 -25.05
C ASN A 78 12.67 17.79 -25.02
N ARG A 79 12.86 16.95 -23.99
CA ARG A 79 12.06 15.74 -23.77
C ARG A 79 10.59 16.05 -23.55
N GLY A 80 10.28 17.00 -22.66
CA GLY A 80 8.90 17.40 -22.39
C GLY A 80 8.20 18.01 -23.60
N LEU A 81 8.89 18.86 -24.37
CA LEU A 81 8.36 19.43 -25.61
C LEU A 81 8.16 18.37 -26.70
N ALA A 82 9.06 17.40 -26.81
CA ALA A 82 8.89 16.27 -27.71
C ALA A 82 7.65 15.45 -27.35
N GLU A 83 7.43 15.16 -26.06
CA GLU A 83 6.24 14.47 -25.59
C GLU A 83 4.94 15.26 -25.85
N ILE A 84 4.93 16.58 -25.61
CA ILE A 84 3.77 17.44 -25.94
C ILE A 84 3.49 17.39 -27.45
N ASN A 85 4.51 17.51 -28.30
CA ASN A 85 4.33 17.44 -29.75
C ASN A 85 3.83 16.08 -30.24
N ARG A 86 4.31 14.99 -29.62
CA ARG A 86 3.84 13.62 -29.89
C ARG A 86 2.38 13.46 -29.51
N MET A 87 2.02 13.79 -28.27
CA MET A 87 0.65 13.70 -27.75
C MET A 87 -0.33 14.59 -28.51
N ARG A 88 0.10 15.76 -28.96
CA ARG A 88 -0.72 16.65 -29.80
C ARG A 88 -1.12 15.98 -31.11
N LYS A 89 -0.17 15.33 -31.81
CA LYS A 89 -0.47 14.57 -33.03
C LYS A 89 -1.36 13.36 -32.73
N GLU A 90 -1.04 12.62 -31.67
CA GLU A 90 -1.84 11.46 -31.24
C GLU A 90 -3.30 11.84 -30.93
N SER A 91 -3.52 13.01 -30.33
CA SER A 91 -4.86 13.54 -30.05
C SER A 91 -5.68 13.86 -31.31
N GLU A 92 -5.09 13.85 -32.51
CA GLU A 92 -5.86 14.00 -33.76
C GLU A 92 -6.35 12.64 -34.29
N GLU A 93 -5.74 11.54 -33.85
CA GLU A 93 -5.96 10.19 -34.39
C GLU A 93 -6.83 9.29 -33.49
N ILE A 94 -6.89 9.58 -32.19
CA ILE A 94 -7.66 8.78 -31.23
C ILE A 94 -9.14 9.19 -31.17
N PRO A 95 -10.05 8.31 -30.73
CA PRO A 95 -11.45 8.66 -30.49
C PRO A 95 -11.62 9.69 -29.38
N GLU A 96 -12.69 10.49 -29.44
CA GLU A 96 -13.10 11.37 -28.33
C GLU A 96 -13.40 10.57 -27.07
N ASP A 97 -13.05 11.14 -25.93
CA ASP A 97 -13.33 10.55 -24.63
C ASP A 97 -14.63 11.14 -24.05
N PRO A 98 -15.76 10.41 -24.10
CA PRO A 98 -17.03 10.91 -23.59
C PRO A 98 -16.95 11.25 -22.08
N TYR A 99 -16.04 10.60 -21.36
CA TYR A 99 -15.88 10.74 -19.91
C TYR A 99 -14.66 11.60 -19.53
N LEU A 100 -14.17 12.42 -20.48
CA LEU A 100 -13.09 13.36 -20.24
C LEU A 100 -13.42 14.35 -19.11
N VAL A 101 -12.56 14.43 -18.10
CA VAL A 101 -12.61 15.47 -17.07
C VAL A 101 -11.50 16.48 -17.35
N LEU A 102 -11.90 17.73 -17.62
CA LEU A 102 -10.96 18.83 -17.80
C LEU A 102 -10.33 19.21 -16.44
N PRO A 103 -9.03 19.55 -16.42
CA PRO A 103 -8.41 20.07 -15.22
C PRO A 103 -9.05 21.40 -14.82
N LYS A 104 -8.93 21.73 -13.55
CA LYS A 104 -9.38 23.00 -12.97
C LYS A 104 -8.38 23.47 -11.93
N ASN A 105 -8.37 24.76 -11.64
CA ASN A 105 -7.65 25.27 -10.48
C ASN A 105 -8.53 25.17 -9.23
N SER A 106 -8.31 24.14 -8.43
CA SER A 106 -9.03 23.94 -7.15
C SER A 106 -8.21 24.37 -5.93
N GLY A 107 -7.18 25.18 -6.14
CA GLY A 107 -6.21 25.55 -5.12
C GLY A 107 -4.99 24.63 -5.09
N SER A 108 -4.00 25.08 -4.33
CA SER A 108 -2.63 24.54 -4.29
C SER A 108 -2.28 24.10 -2.87
N SER A 109 -1.39 23.12 -2.71
CA SER A 109 -0.91 22.68 -1.40
C SER A 109 0.59 22.50 -1.39
N HIS A 110 1.22 22.79 -0.26
CA HIS A 110 2.65 22.60 -0.09
C HIS A 110 2.91 21.98 1.28
N GLU A 111 3.37 20.73 1.30
CA GLU A 111 3.61 19.97 2.51
C GLU A 111 5.04 19.41 2.51
N ILE A 112 5.80 19.72 3.56
CA ILE A 112 7.12 19.12 3.82
C ILE A 112 7.05 18.50 5.21
N LYS A 113 7.10 17.17 5.27
CA LYS A 113 7.19 16.44 6.53
C LYS A 113 8.62 16.54 7.06
N LYS A 114 8.77 17.11 8.25
CA LYS A 114 10.03 17.05 8.99
C LYS A 114 10.11 15.70 9.70
N THR A 115 11.24 15.03 9.57
CA THR A 115 11.51 13.74 10.19
C THR A 115 12.90 13.75 10.78
N ASN A 116 13.13 12.89 11.77
CA ASN A 116 14.42 12.59 12.34
C ASN A 116 14.86 11.20 11.87
N GLY A 117 15.15 11.07 10.57
CA GLY A 117 15.54 9.80 9.96
C GLY A 117 16.95 9.34 10.38
N LEU A 118 17.24 8.06 10.12
CA LEU A 118 18.59 7.51 10.27
C LEU A 118 19.48 8.04 9.15
N HIS A 119 20.62 8.64 9.50
CA HIS A 119 21.57 9.14 8.52
C HIS A 119 22.16 7.99 7.68
N PHE A 120 22.51 8.24 6.42
CA PHE A 120 22.99 7.20 5.51
C PHE A 120 24.30 6.56 6.00
N ASP A 121 25.20 7.38 6.55
CA ASP A 121 26.50 6.93 7.07
C ASP A 121 26.36 6.10 8.35
N ASP A 122 25.34 6.37 9.16
CA ASP A 122 25.09 5.66 10.43
C ASP A 122 24.29 4.37 10.24
N SER A 123 23.74 4.14 9.04
CA SER A 123 22.76 3.07 8.79
C SER A 123 23.33 1.68 9.04
N VAL A 124 24.59 1.44 8.67
CA VAL A 124 25.24 0.13 8.85
C VAL A 124 25.45 -0.19 10.33
N ASP A 125 26.04 0.76 11.07
CA ASP A 125 26.38 0.59 12.48
C ASP A 125 25.14 0.45 13.36
N ALA A 126 24.04 1.12 12.98
CA ALA A 126 22.76 1.01 13.66
C ALA A 126 22.04 -0.34 13.41
N LEU A 127 22.12 -0.87 12.18
CA LEU A 127 21.33 -2.04 11.76
C LEU A 127 21.99 -3.38 12.11
N ILE A 128 23.27 -3.54 11.83
CA ILE A 128 23.95 -4.85 11.87
C ILE A 128 24.02 -5.49 13.27
N PRO A 129 24.28 -4.77 14.38
CA PRO A 129 24.59 -5.41 15.66
C PRO A 129 23.57 -6.45 16.13
N ILE A 130 22.26 -6.17 15.98
CA ILE A 130 21.18 -7.07 16.41
C ILE A 130 20.94 -8.23 15.44
N MET A 131 21.34 -8.09 14.17
CA MET A 131 21.19 -9.13 13.15
C MET A 131 22.33 -10.16 13.16
N LYS A 132 23.39 -9.88 13.90
CA LYS A 132 24.62 -10.68 13.90
C LYS A 132 24.32 -12.15 14.23
N ASP A 133 24.99 -13.04 13.52
CA ASP A 133 24.90 -14.51 13.69
C ASP A 133 23.54 -15.12 13.34
N ILE A 134 22.63 -14.36 12.71
CA ILE A 134 21.34 -14.84 12.21
C ILE A 134 21.41 -14.96 10.68
N ASP A 135 20.79 -16.00 10.11
CA ASP A 135 20.57 -16.08 8.67
C ASP A 135 19.50 -15.04 8.27
N PHE A 136 19.97 -13.82 8.05
CA PHE A 136 19.18 -12.65 7.73
C PHE A 136 19.33 -12.30 6.24
N VAL A 137 18.20 -12.20 5.53
CA VAL A 137 18.14 -11.71 4.16
C VAL A 137 17.14 -10.56 4.11
N GLY A 138 17.54 -9.40 3.57
CA GLY A 138 16.63 -8.26 3.53
C GLY A 138 17.18 -7.06 2.78
N ILE A 139 16.34 -6.04 2.70
CA ILE A 139 16.68 -4.75 2.10
C ILE A 139 16.26 -3.63 3.05
N TRP A 140 17.23 -2.79 3.39
CA TRP A 140 17.00 -1.48 3.99
C TRP A 140 16.90 -0.44 2.89
N VAL A 141 15.92 0.45 2.99
CA VAL A 141 15.80 1.67 2.20
C VAL A 141 15.49 2.84 3.11
N ASN A 142 16.17 3.96 2.95
CA ASN A 142 15.86 5.20 3.67
C ASN A 142 16.15 6.44 2.83
N GLY A 143 15.51 7.55 3.20
CA GLY A 143 15.70 8.85 2.55
C GLY A 143 14.42 9.45 1.99
N LYS A 144 14.60 10.54 1.24
CA LYS A 144 13.53 11.43 0.82
C LYS A 144 12.75 10.92 -0.38
N MET A 145 11.46 11.18 -0.38
CA MET A 145 10.53 10.95 -1.47
C MET A 145 9.72 12.21 -1.73
N TYR A 146 9.49 12.49 -3.01
CA TYR A 146 8.84 13.70 -3.47
C TYR A 146 7.65 13.36 -4.36
N ARG A 147 6.57 14.13 -4.23
CA ARG A 147 5.43 14.11 -5.14
C ARG A 147 5.06 15.54 -5.51
N GLY A 148 4.91 15.80 -6.80
CA GLY A 148 4.41 17.05 -7.33
C GLY A 148 3.20 16.82 -8.22
N ASN A 149 2.28 17.78 -8.26
CA ASN A 149 1.24 17.82 -9.28
C ASN A 149 1.02 19.28 -9.69
N ALA A 150 0.83 19.56 -10.98
CA ALA A 150 0.50 20.90 -11.44
C ALA A 150 -0.33 20.85 -12.71
N ASN A 151 -1.12 21.89 -12.96
CA ASN A 151 -1.78 22.05 -14.25
C ASN A 151 -1.62 23.46 -14.81
N ASN A 152 -1.79 23.59 -16.13
CA ASN A 152 -1.62 24.86 -16.83
C ASN A 152 -2.66 25.94 -16.47
N LEU A 153 -3.64 25.62 -15.61
CA LEU A 153 -4.63 26.58 -15.08
C LEU A 153 -4.21 27.19 -13.74
N GLY A 154 -2.98 26.89 -13.27
CA GLY A 154 -2.37 27.53 -12.10
C GLY A 154 -2.47 26.75 -10.79
N GLN A 155 -2.99 25.51 -10.81
CA GLN A 155 -2.90 24.61 -9.66
C GLN A 155 -1.49 24.04 -9.52
N LYS A 156 -1.00 23.94 -8.29
CA LYS A 156 0.32 23.38 -7.97
C LYS A 156 0.33 22.75 -6.57
N HIS A 157 0.71 21.48 -6.51
CA HIS A 157 0.87 20.71 -5.29
C HIS A 157 2.31 20.22 -5.14
N TRP A 158 2.82 20.30 -3.93
CA TRP A 158 4.10 19.71 -3.53
C TRP A 158 3.95 18.93 -2.22
N PHE A 159 4.53 17.74 -2.19
CA PHE A 159 4.65 16.89 -1.02
C PHE A 159 6.06 16.32 -0.95
N GLU A 160 6.72 16.53 0.19
CA GLU A 160 8.02 15.97 0.53
C GLU A 160 7.92 15.23 1.86
N THR A 161 8.46 14.02 1.90
CA THR A 161 8.62 13.24 3.13
C THR A 161 9.90 12.43 3.07
N GLU A 162 10.29 11.91 4.21
CA GLU A 162 11.39 10.97 4.35
C GLU A 162 10.92 9.78 5.16
N SER A 163 11.23 8.58 4.70
CA SER A 163 10.92 7.37 5.45
C SER A 163 12.02 6.34 5.30
N HIS A 164 12.00 5.38 6.20
CA HIS A 164 12.84 4.22 6.16
C HIS A 164 12.02 2.92 6.24
N CYS A 165 12.56 1.85 5.66
CA CYS A 165 11.95 0.53 5.67
C CYS A 165 13.05 -0.55 5.60
N LEU A 166 13.00 -1.50 6.52
CA LEU A 166 13.70 -2.77 6.48
C LEU A 166 12.69 -3.88 6.19
N ASP A 167 12.65 -4.40 4.96
CA ASP A 167 11.88 -5.60 4.62
C ASP A 167 12.83 -6.80 4.58
N TYR A 168 12.55 -7.83 5.39
CA TYR A 168 13.49 -8.92 5.62
C TYR A 168 12.83 -10.25 5.94
N SER A 169 13.63 -11.30 5.82
CA SER A 169 13.33 -12.64 6.28
C SER A 169 14.48 -13.17 7.12
N LEU A 170 14.13 -13.83 8.21
CA LEU A 170 15.03 -14.66 9.00
C LEU A 170 14.81 -16.12 8.62
N VAL A 171 15.88 -16.90 8.50
CA VAL A 171 15.81 -18.29 8.02
C VAL A 171 16.41 -19.24 9.06
N THR A 172 15.76 -20.38 9.29
CA THR A 172 16.32 -21.46 10.11
C THR A 172 17.21 -22.38 9.27
N SER A 173 18.02 -23.21 9.91
CA SER A 173 18.81 -24.25 9.21
C SER A 173 17.94 -25.29 8.48
N THR A 174 16.66 -25.39 8.83
CA THR A 174 15.65 -26.24 8.18
C THR A 174 14.82 -25.50 7.15
N HIS A 175 15.25 -24.30 6.73
CA HIS A 175 14.59 -23.43 5.74
C HIS A 175 13.17 -22.98 6.13
N GLN A 176 12.87 -22.93 7.42
CA GLN A 176 11.70 -22.23 7.92
C GLN A 176 12.00 -20.74 8.01
N MET A 177 10.97 -19.89 7.88
CA MET A 177 11.18 -18.45 7.75
C MET A 177 10.24 -17.63 8.64
N VAL A 178 10.75 -16.49 9.09
CA VAL A 178 9.99 -15.39 9.69
C VAL A 178 10.16 -14.17 8.79
N LYS A 179 9.07 -13.49 8.43
CA LYS A 179 9.11 -12.24 7.68
C LYS A 179 8.91 -11.07 8.65
N GLY A 180 9.67 -10.01 8.47
CA GLY A 180 9.54 -8.77 9.21
C GLY A 180 9.60 -7.56 8.28
N CYS A 181 8.89 -6.49 8.64
CA CYS A 181 8.91 -5.22 7.94
C CYS A 181 8.92 -4.09 8.99
N TYR A 182 10.10 -3.58 9.29
CA TYR A 182 10.27 -2.45 10.20
C TYR A 182 10.32 -1.16 9.38
N ALA A 183 9.47 -0.19 9.68
CA ALA A 183 9.45 1.07 8.94
C ALA A 183 8.96 2.22 9.81
N GLY A 184 9.31 3.42 9.37
CA GLY A 184 8.95 4.65 10.05
C GLY A 184 9.48 5.87 9.33
N ASN A 185 9.20 7.03 9.93
CA ASN A 185 9.71 8.32 9.48
C ASN A 185 10.83 8.81 10.41
N ASP A 186 10.64 8.64 11.72
CA ASP A 186 11.62 8.98 12.75
C ASP A 186 12.35 7.73 13.23
N TRP A 187 13.67 7.79 13.30
CA TRP A 187 14.50 6.68 13.76
C TRP A 187 14.46 6.54 15.27
N ASP A 188 14.19 5.33 15.73
CA ASP A 188 14.26 4.90 17.12
C ASP A 188 15.02 3.58 17.18
N GLN A 189 16.27 3.65 17.63
CA GLN A 189 17.17 2.49 17.73
C GLN A 189 16.58 1.38 18.61
N LYS A 190 15.97 1.75 19.74
CA LYS A 190 15.47 0.79 20.72
C LYS A 190 14.26 0.04 20.16
N ASN A 191 13.35 0.77 19.51
CA ASN A 191 12.18 0.18 18.88
C ASN A 191 12.58 -0.76 17.73
N TYR A 192 13.55 -0.35 16.90
CA TYR A 192 14.13 -1.22 15.87
C TYR A 192 14.69 -2.53 16.45
N GLU A 193 15.54 -2.44 17.48
CA GLU A 193 16.13 -3.63 18.12
C GLU A 193 15.06 -4.54 18.75
N GLU A 194 14.04 -3.96 19.39
CA GLU A 194 12.92 -4.71 19.93
C GLU A 194 12.11 -5.42 18.84
N TYR A 195 11.89 -4.76 17.69
CA TYR A 195 11.21 -5.36 16.54
C TYR A 195 11.97 -6.57 15.98
N VAL A 196 13.28 -6.43 15.77
CA VAL A 196 14.13 -7.52 15.27
C VAL A 196 14.20 -8.65 16.31
N LYS A 197 14.34 -8.33 17.60
CA LYS A 197 14.31 -9.32 18.68
C LYS A 197 13.02 -10.12 18.71
N ASN A 198 11.86 -9.49 18.54
CA ASN A 198 10.58 -10.19 18.44
C ASN A 198 10.54 -11.17 17.25
N SER A 199 11.17 -10.80 16.13
CA SER A 199 11.31 -11.68 14.97
C SER A 199 12.24 -12.87 15.26
N ILE A 200 13.32 -12.65 16.01
CA ILE A 200 14.25 -13.71 16.45
C ILE A 200 13.53 -14.69 17.39
N THR A 201 12.74 -14.20 18.34
CA THR A 201 11.94 -15.08 19.21
C THR A 201 10.96 -15.94 18.41
N LYS A 202 10.32 -15.38 17.37
CA LYS A 202 9.51 -16.18 16.44
C LYS A 202 10.36 -17.22 15.69
N LEU A 203 11.58 -16.86 15.28
CA LEU A 203 12.49 -17.75 14.56
C LEU A 203 12.90 -18.94 15.44
N GLU A 204 13.12 -18.74 16.74
CA GLU A 204 13.40 -19.81 17.71
C GLU A 204 12.24 -20.82 17.75
N LEU A 205 10.99 -20.35 17.73
CA LEU A 205 9.81 -21.22 17.66
C LEU A 205 9.74 -21.99 16.33
N MET A 206 10.22 -21.41 15.23
CA MET A 206 10.33 -22.08 13.92
C MET A 206 11.39 -23.18 13.89
N ASN A 207 12.24 -23.33 14.91
CA ASN A 207 13.16 -24.49 14.99
C ASN A 207 12.46 -25.77 15.47
N ARG A 208 11.23 -25.67 15.99
CA ARG A 208 10.45 -26.86 16.37
C ARG A 208 10.03 -27.63 15.11
N LYS A 209 9.85 -28.95 15.25
CA LYS A 209 9.45 -29.81 14.13
C LYS A 209 8.08 -29.36 13.58
N PRO A 210 7.97 -29.02 12.27
CA PRO A 210 6.70 -28.61 11.71
C PRO A 210 5.69 -29.73 11.70
N ILE A 211 4.47 -29.41 12.11
CA ILE A 211 3.35 -30.36 12.05
C ILE A 211 2.57 -30.17 10.75
N LYS A 212 2.06 -31.28 10.21
CA LYS A 212 1.04 -31.23 9.16
C LYS A 212 -0.30 -31.10 9.86
N ILE A 213 -1.11 -30.16 9.41
CA ILE A 213 -2.52 -30.05 9.77
C ILE A 213 -3.36 -30.54 8.59
N ASP A 214 -4.57 -30.99 8.87
CA ASP A 214 -5.50 -31.42 7.83
C ASP A 214 -6.17 -30.21 7.15
N THR A 215 -6.81 -30.45 6.00
CA THR A 215 -7.69 -29.46 5.40
C THR A 215 -8.94 -29.31 6.26
N GLY A 216 -9.48 -28.10 6.35
CA GLY A 216 -10.67 -27.86 7.14
C GLY A 216 -10.78 -26.43 7.63
N GLU A 217 -11.65 -26.26 8.60
CA GLU A 217 -12.02 -24.97 9.17
C GLU A 217 -11.32 -24.77 10.51
N TYR A 218 -10.59 -23.67 10.65
CA TYR A 218 -9.80 -23.40 11.83
C TYR A 218 -10.08 -22.03 12.44
N ARG A 219 -10.24 -21.99 13.75
CA ARG A 219 -10.14 -20.75 14.53
C ARG A 219 -8.74 -20.18 14.33
N THR A 220 -8.66 -18.90 13.97
CA THR A 220 -7.42 -18.32 13.45
C THR A 220 -7.21 -16.91 13.95
N TRP A 221 -6.02 -16.66 14.48
CA TRP A 221 -5.50 -15.32 14.71
C TRP A 221 -4.65 -14.88 13.51
N PHE A 222 -4.98 -13.73 12.94
CA PHE A 222 -4.16 -13.04 11.95
C PHE A 222 -3.49 -11.83 12.59
N GLU A 223 -2.18 -11.73 12.46
CA GLU A 223 -1.50 -10.47 12.79
C GLU A 223 -1.79 -9.38 11.76
N ALA A 224 -1.54 -8.13 12.14
CA ALA A 224 -1.81 -6.96 11.30
C ALA A 224 -1.18 -7.04 9.90
N ALA A 225 -0.01 -7.67 9.72
CA ALA A 225 0.59 -7.84 8.39
C ALA A 225 -0.28 -8.71 7.47
N ALA A 226 -0.83 -9.81 7.98
CA ALA A 226 -1.78 -10.63 7.22
C ALA A 226 -3.10 -9.91 6.95
N VAL A 227 -3.59 -9.11 7.91
CA VAL A 227 -4.79 -8.27 7.71
C VAL A 227 -4.55 -7.22 6.63
N ALA A 228 -3.38 -6.59 6.60
CA ALA A 228 -3.01 -5.63 5.58
C ALA A 228 -3.02 -6.25 4.17
N ASP A 229 -2.54 -7.48 4.02
CA ASP A 229 -2.61 -8.19 2.74
C ASP A 229 -4.06 -8.41 2.28
N PHE A 230 -4.98 -8.78 3.19
CA PHE A 230 -6.41 -8.90 2.86
C PHE A 230 -7.04 -7.55 2.48
N LEU A 231 -6.72 -6.47 3.20
CA LEU A 231 -7.21 -5.13 2.86
C LEU A 231 -6.64 -4.65 1.52
N GLY A 232 -5.40 -5.02 1.20
CA GLY A 232 -4.78 -4.76 -0.09
C GLY A 232 -5.55 -5.37 -1.26
N MET A 233 -6.15 -6.56 -1.07
CA MET A 233 -7.01 -7.17 -2.09
C MET A 233 -8.20 -6.27 -2.48
N PHE A 234 -8.71 -5.43 -1.57
CA PHE A 234 -9.84 -4.54 -1.88
C PHE A 234 -9.51 -3.47 -2.92
N SER A 235 -8.23 -3.21 -3.17
CA SER A 235 -7.76 -2.34 -4.25
C SER A 235 -7.79 -3.01 -5.62
N TRP A 236 -7.96 -4.33 -5.71
CA TRP A 236 -7.96 -5.08 -6.96
C TRP A 236 -9.39 -5.46 -7.33
N ASN A 237 -10.10 -4.62 -8.06
CA ASN A 237 -11.52 -4.84 -8.39
C ASN A 237 -12.38 -5.10 -7.14
N GLY A 238 -12.11 -4.41 -6.03
CA GLY A 238 -12.86 -4.50 -4.79
C GLY A 238 -13.74 -3.26 -4.59
N ILE A 239 -13.24 -2.29 -3.82
CA ILE A 239 -13.99 -1.13 -3.34
C ILE A 239 -14.22 -0.01 -4.40
N SER A 240 -13.72 -0.22 -5.63
CA SER A 240 -13.91 0.67 -6.78
C SER A 240 -15.38 0.73 -7.21
N GLU A 241 -15.92 1.94 -7.37
CA GLU A 241 -17.26 2.14 -7.93
C GLU A 241 -17.32 1.74 -9.40
N ALA A 242 -16.26 1.99 -10.18
CA ALA A 242 -16.18 1.52 -11.56
C ALA A 242 -16.29 0.00 -11.66
N SER A 243 -15.52 -0.75 -10.85
CA SER A 243 -15.61 -2.21 -10.82
C SER A 243 -16.99 -2.71 -10.39
N LEU A 244 -17.66 -2.01 -9.46
CA LEU A 244 -19.02 -2.34 -9.05
C LEU A 244 -20.01 -2.18 -10.20
N ARG A 245 -19.95 -1.05 -10.91
CA ARG A 245 -20.83 -0.76 -12.05
C ARG A 245 -20.63 -1.72 -13.20
N GLN A 246 -19.40 -2.19 -13.40
CA GLN A 246 -19.04 -3.17 -14.43
C GLN A 246 -19.34 -4.62 -14.01
N GLY A 247 -19.84 -4.86 -12.79
CA GLY A 247 -20.18 -6.20 -12.30
C GLY A 247 -18.96 -7.09 -11.99
N CYS A 248 -17.77 -6.50 -11.87
CA CYS A 248 -16.53 -7.22 -11.59
C CYS A 248 -15.99 -6.94 -10.19
N SER A 249 -16.77 -6.31 -9.31
CA SER A 249 -16.35 -5.99 -7.95
C SER A 249 -16.59 -7.12 -6.95
N GLY A 250 -15.62 -7.36 -6.09
CA GLY A 250 -15.80 -8.26 -4.94
C GLY A 250 -16.76 -7.75 -3.87
N PHE A 251 -17.18 -6.49 -3.92
CA PHE A 251 -18.15 -5.85 -3.01
C PHE A 251 -19.58 -5.83 -3.57
N GLY A 252 -19.82 -6.42 -4.74
CA GLY A 252 -21.13 -6.41 -5.39
C GLY A 252 -22.26 -6.92 -4.49
N ARG A 253 -22.00 -7.97 -3.71
CA ARG A 253 -23.01 -8.55 -2.80
C ARG A 253 -23.36 -7.61 -1.65
N MET A 254 -22.42 -6.83 -1.12
CA MET A 254 -22.77 -5.79 -0.13
C MET A 254 -23.68 -4.72 -0.73
N ARG A 255 -23.43 -4.34 -1.99
CA ARG A 255 -24.19 -3.30 -2.67
C ARG A 255 -25.60 -3.75 -3.04
N HIS A 256 -25.76 -4.98 -3.51
CA HIS A 256 -26.98 -5.45 -4.17
C HIS A 256 -27.82 -6.44 -3.33
N GLU A 257 -27.19 -7.16 -2.40
CA GLU A 257 -27.84 -8.22 -1.61
C GLU A 257 -27.99 -7.86 -0.11
N ASP A 258 -27.58 -6.64 0.30
CA ASP A 258 -27.48 -6.21 1.72
C ASP A 258 -26.67 -7.19 2.59
N ILE A 259 -25.68 -7.87 1.99
CA ILE A 259 -24.69 -8.64 2.74
C ILE A 259 -23.83 -7.67 3.54
N ARG A 260 -23.65 -7.96 4.82
CA ARG A 260 -22.86 -7.15 5.74
C ARG A 260 -21.68 -7.93 6.27
N LEU A 261 -20.61 -7.21 6.54
CA LEU A 261 -19.49 -7.70 7.32
C LEU A 261 -19.81 -7.55 8.82
N SER A 262 -18.87 -7.93 9.68
CA SER A 262 -19.05 -7.83 11.13
C SER A 262 -19.27 -6.39 11.57
N SER A 263 -20.09 -6.19 12.60
CA SER A 263 -20.22 -4.88 13.24
C SER A 263 -18.93 -4.39 13.92
N LYS A 264 -17.93 -5.26 14.05
CA LYS A 264 -16.58 -4.96 14.56
C LYS A 264 -15.63 -4.44 13.48
N LEU A 265 -16.04 -4.44 12.21
CA LEU A 265 -15.23 -3.96 11.09
C LEU A 265 -15.68 -2.58 10.65
N SER A 266 -14.80 -1.59 10.80
CA SER A 266 -14.89 -0.30 10.13
C SER A 266 -13.59 -0.04 9.38
N LEU A 267 -13.69 0.49 8.17
CA LEU A 267 -12.58 0.78 7.27
C LEU A 267 -12.78 2.16 6.64
N ALA A 268 -11.73 2.98 6.63
CA ALA A 268 -11.72 4.27 5.97
C ALA A 268 -10.48 4.44 5.09
N GLU A 269 -10.59 5.23 4.04
CA GLU A 269 -9.43 5.86 3.38
C GLU A 269 -9.07 7.11 4.21
N ASP A 270 -8.01 7.04 5.02
CA ASP A 270 -7.66 8.07 6.01
C ASP A 270 -6.26 8.65 5.77
N PHE A 271 -6.21 9.88 5.25
CA PHE A 271 -4.97 10.61 5.01
C PHE A 271 -4.48 11.40 6.24
N SER A 272 -5.14 11.27 7.40
CA SER A 272 -4.71 11.94 8.63
C SER A 272 -3.27 11.64 9.06
N PRO A 273 -2.73 10.41 8.87
CA PRO A 273 -1.34 10.11 9.20
C PRO A 273 -0.32 10.82 8.30
N GLY A 274 -0.72 11.21 7.09
CA GLY A 274 0.16 11.90 6.14
C GLY A 274 1.30 11.04 5.60
N LEU A 275 1.06 9.72 5.42
CA LEU A 275 2.02 8.75 4.88
C LEU A 275 2.13 8.80 3.35
N CYS A 276 1.20 9.49 2.69
CA CYS A 276 1.16 9.76 1.26
C CYS A 276 0.54 11.15 1.01
N PRO A 277 0.75 11.77 -0.18
CA PRO A 277 0.07 13.02 -0.51
C PRO A 277 -1.45 12.82 -0.58
N LYS A 278 -2.20 13.82 -0.12
CA LYS A 278 -3.67 13.81 -0.25
C LYS A 278 -4.11 13.94 -1.71
N PHE A 279 -3.47 14.84 -2.46
CA PHE A 279 -3.84 15.06 -3.86
C PHE A 279 -3.65 13.77 -4.69
N ASN A 280 -4.56 13.50 -5.62
CA ASN A 280 -4.45 12.40 -6.58
C ASN A 280 -3.58 12.80 -7.80
N SER A 281 -3.42 11.90 -8.77
CA SER A 281 -2.67 12.17 -10.01
C SER A 281 -3.24 13.31 -10.87
N GLN A 282 -4.47 13.76 -10.61
CA GLN A 282 -5.14 14.88 -11.29
C GLN A 282 -5.02 16.22 -10.54
N GLY A 283 -4.40 16.23 -9.36
CA GLY A 283 -4.32 17.42 -8.51
C GLY A 283 -5.59 17.66 -7.68
N GLU A 284 -6.47 16.67 -7.58
CA GLU A 284 -7.70 16.78 -6.80
C GLU A 284 -7.45 16.34 -5.36
N VAL A 285 -7.95 17.10 -4.39
CA VAL A 285 -7.70 16.86 -2.96
C VAL A 285 -8.97 16.30 -2.32
N PRO A 286 -8.97 15.02 -1.87
CA PRO A 286 -10.11 14.41 -1.20
C PRO A 286 -10.32 14.97 0.21
N VAL A 287 -11.45 14.61 0.82
CA VAL A 287 -11.66 14.80 2.26
C VAL A 287 -10.56 14.09 3.07
N LYS A 288 -10.30 14.56 4.28
CA LYS A 288 -9.20 14.02 5.11
C LYS A 288 -9.37 12.53 5.42
N SER A 289 -10.62 12.09 5.65
CA SER A 289 -10.95 10.69 5.88
C SER A 289 -12.32 10.40 5.26
N LEU A 290 -12.40 9.33 4.47
CA LEU A 290 -13.62 8.83 3.85
C LEU A 290 -13.94 7.46 4.44
N VAL A 291 -15.07 7.35 5.14
CA VAL A 291 -15.54 6.06 5.66
C VAL A 291 -16.03 5.19 4.51
N LEU A 292 -15.42 4.03 4.32
CA LEU A 292 -15.78 3.07 3.27
C LEU A 292 -16.73 2.01 3.82
N ILE A 293 -16.37 1.45 4.98
CA ILE A 293 -17.16 0.47 5.71
C ILE A 293 -17.36 1.00 7.13
N ASN A 294 -18.59 1.06 7.60
CA ASN A 294 -18.93 1.47 8.96
C ASN A 294 -19.66 0.34 9.66
N LYS A 295 -19.03 -0.26 10.67
CA LYS A 295 -19.60 -1.38 11.45
C LYS A 295 -20.24 -2.44 10.55
N GLY A 296 -19.48 -2.88 9.56
CA GLY A 296 -19.84 -3.94 8.62
C GLY A 296 -20.73 -3.52 7.45
N ARG A 297 -21.21 -2.28 7.40
CA ARG A 297 -22.01 -1.74 6.29
C ARG A 297 -21.12 -0.99 5.30
N LEU A 298 -21.24 -1.30 4.01
CA LEU A 298 -20.64 -0.52 2.93
C LEU A 298 -21.31 0.87 2.86
N GLU A 299 -20.58 1.93 3.21
CA GLU A 299 -21.09 3.31 3.18
C GLU A 299 -20.69 4.04 1.91
N ASN A 300 -19.42 3.99 1.56
CA ASN A 300 -18.87 4.61 0.36
C ASN A 300 -17.96 3.66 -0.37
N THR A 301 -17.80 3.93 -1.66
CA THR A 301 -16.85 3.30 -2.57
C THR A 301 -15.84 4.35 -3.02
N LEU A 302 -14.74 3.94 -3.63
CA LEU A 302 -13.81 4.89 -4.23
C LEU A 302 -14.36 5.34 -5.59
N VAL A 303 -14.49 6.64 -5.81
CA VAL A 303 -15.10 7.23 -7.01
C VAL A 303 -14.16 8.29 -7.58
N SER A 304 -13.44 7.94 -8.64
CA SER A 304 -12.60 8.88 -9.38
C SER A 304 -13.46 9.91 -10.11
N SER A 305 -12.89 11.04 -10.52
CA SER A 305 -13.63 12.04 -11.31
C SER A 305 -14.09 11.50 -12.67
N ARG A 306 -13.36 10.53 -13.26
CA ARG A 306 -13.80 9.87 -14.49
C ARG A 306 -15.06 9.05 -14.25
N SER A 307 -15.04 8.16 -13.26
CA SER A 307 -16.19 7.31 -12.93
C SER A 307 -17.40 8.15 -12.50
N ALA A 308 -17.16 9.24 -11.76
CA ALA A 308 -18.18 10.22 -11.43
C ALA A 308 -18.86 10.79 -12.68
N LYS A 309 -18.09 11.15 -13.70
CA LYS A 309 -18.63 11.64 -14.98
C LYS A 309 -19.35 10.54 -15.76
N GLU A 310 -18.77 9.34 -15.84
CA GLU A 310 -19.32 8.19 -16.56
C GLU A 310 -20.66 7.72 -15.99
N TYR A 311 -20.77 7.63 -14.67
CA TYR A 311 -21.96 7.08 -13.99
C TYR A 311 -22.87 8.16 -13.40
N ASN A 312 -22.59 9.44 -13.65
CA ASN A 312 -23.34 10.58 -13.11
C ASN A 312 -23.44 10.54 -11.56
N LEU A 313 -22.30 10.42 -10.89
CA LEU A 313 -22.15 10.32 -9.44
C LEU A 313 -21.27 11.46 -8.90
N PRO A 314 -21.36 11.81 -7.61
CA PRO A 314 -20.36 12.65 -6.98
C PRO A 314 -19.01 11.91 -6.89
N SER A 315 -17.93 12.58 -7.27
CA SER A 315 -16.57 12.07 -7.01
C SER A 315 -16.17 12.30 -5.55
N ASN A 316 -15.37 11.39 -5.00
CA ASN A 316 -14.63 11.61 -3.76
C ASN A 316 -13.12 11.80 -3.99
N PHE A 317 -12.74 12.12 -5.23
CA PHE A 317 -11.37 12.35 -5.68
C PHE A 317 -10.43 11.18 -5.39
N ALA A 318 -10.95 9.96 -5.49
CA ALA A 318 -10.11 8.77 -5.56
C ALA A 318 -9.12 8.87 -6.73
N GLU A 319 -8.05 8.09 -6.65
CA GLU A 319 -7.14 7.92 -7.78
C GLU A 319 -7.88 7.30 -8.97
N TYR A 320 -7.37 7.50 -10.20
CA TYR A 320 -7.97 6.99 -11.43
C TYR A 320 -8.30 5.49 -11.38
N GLY A 321 -7.41 4.69 -10.77
CA GLY A 321 -7.61 3.25 -10.60
C GLY A 321 -8.50 2.86 -9.43
N GLU A 322 -9.03 3.82 -8.67
CA GLU A 322 -9.93 3.62 -7.52
C GLU A 322 -9.41 2.59 -6.50
N TYR A 323 -8.13 2.67 -6.18
CA TYR A 323 -7.44 1.86 -5.18
C TYR A 323 -7.17 2.66 -3.89
N LEU A 324 -7.00 1.94 -2.78
CA LEU A 324 -6.69 2.50 -1.46
C LEU A 324 -5.25 3.02 -1.43
N ARG A 325 -5.03 4.19 -0.82
CA ARG A 325 -3.69 4.79 -0.66
C ARG A 325 -3.26 4.93 0.80
N SER A 326 -4.23 5.03 1.70
CA SER A 326 -4.00 5.11 3.14
C SER A 326 -5.16 4.46 3.92
N PRO A 327 -5.42 3.15 3.71
CA PRO A 327 -6.53 2.49 4.38
C PRO A 327 -6.28 2.35 5.88
N LYS A 328 -7.32 2.56 6.67
CA LYS A 328 -7.31 2.44 8.12
C LYS A 328 -8.50 1.63 8.62
N MET A 329 -8.21 0.48 9.21
CA MET A 329 -9.20 -0.32 9.93
C MET A 329 -9.23 0.12 11.40
N GLU A 330 -10.42 0.27 11.97
CA GLU A 330 -10.58 0.63 13.39
C GLU A 330 -10.06 -0.48 14.31
N SER A 331 -9.50 -0.09 15.46
CA SER A 331 -9.11 -1.05 16.51
C SER A 331 -10.32 -1.54 17.29
N GLY A 332 -10.15 -2.69 17.95
CA GLY A 332 -11.13 -3.27 18.86
C GLY A 332 -10.66 -3.24 20.30
N SER A 333 -10.93 -4.33 21.02
CA SER A 333 -10.72 -4.46 22.46
C SER A 333 -9.79 -5.59 22.87
N LEU A 334 -9.33 -6.44 21.94
CA LEU A 334 -8.48 -7.57 22.27
C LEU A 334 -7.05 -7.12 22.49
N ASN A 335 -6.60 -7.18 23.74
CA ASN A 335 -5.21 -6.92 24.07
C ASN A 335 -4.28 -8.00 23.51
N LYS A 336 -3.15 -7.58 22.91
CA LYS A 336 -2.14 -8.49 22.33
C LYS A 336 -1.69 -9.60 23.28
N SER A 337 -1.56 -9.32 24.59
CA SER A 337 -1.14 -10.32 25.59
C SER A 337 -2.17 -11.43 25.82
N GLN A 338 -3.44 -11.20 25.45
CA GLN A 338 -4.54 -12.15 25.62
C GLN A 338 -4.83 -12.95 24.34
N VAL A 339 -4.14 -12.65 23.22
CA VAL A 339 -4.40 -13.28 21.92
C VAL A 339 -4.31 -14.80 21.98
N LEU A 340 -3.22 -15.35 22.51
CA LEU A 340 -3.04 -16.81 22.55
C LEU A 340 -4.11 -17.47 23.44
N LYS A 341 -4.38 -16.88 24.62
CA LYS A 341 -5.44 -17.35 25.52
C LYS A 341 -6.84 -17.31 24.88
N LYS A 342 -7.13 -16.30 24.05
CA LYS A 342 -8.43 -16.15 23.36
C LYS A 342 -8.54 -17.00 22.10
N LEU A 343 -7.41 -17.29 21.46
CA LEU A 343 -7.31 -18.27 20.39
C LEU A 343 -7.56 -19.67 20.96
N ASP A 344 -6.97 -19.98 22.11
CA ASP A 344 -7.03 -21.26 22.84
C ASP A 344 -6.51 -22.44 22.01
N LYS A 345 -7.23 -22.81 20.97
CA LYS A 345 -6.83 -23.84 20.01
C LYS A 345 -7.07 -23.38 18.57
N GLY A 346 -6.04 -23.42 17.73
CA GLY A 346 -6.16 -23.04 16.32
C GLY A 346 -4.87 -22.56 15.69
N LEU A 347 -4.99 -21.66 14.72
CA LEU A 347 -3.87 -21.14 13.92
C LEU A 347 -3.47 -19.74 14.38
N TYR A 348 -2.16 -19.52 14.48
CA TYR A 348 -1.56 -18.19 14.61
C TYR A 348 -0.81 -17.88 13.32
N LEU A 349 -1.32 -16.94 12.51
CA LEU A 349 -0.77 -16.59 11.20
C LEU A 349 -0.19 -15.17 11.25
N SER A 350 1.14 -15.07 11.24
CA SER A 350 1.83 -13.77 11.21
C SER A 350 1.70 -13.10 9.83
N ASN A 351 1.84 -13.89 8.77
CA ASN A 351 1.74 -13.44 7.39
C ASN A 351 0.98 -14.46 6.54
N ILE A 352 0.54 -14.00 5.38
CA ILE A 352 0.00 -14.80 4.28
C ILE A 352 0.74 -14.38 3.01
N HIS A 353 0.61 -15.16 1.94
CA HIS A 353 1.38 -14.89 0.72
C HIS A 353 0.67 -15.40 -0.54
N TYR A 354 1.02 -14.82 -1.69
CA TYR A 354 0.46 -15.16 -3.00
C TYR A 354 -1.08 -15.06 -3.03
N LEU A 355 -1.61 -13.93 -2.58
CA LEU A 355 -3.05 -13.69 -2.59
C LEU A 355 -3.54 -13.45 -4.03
N ASN A 356 -4.71 -13.97 -4.35
CA ASN A 356 -5.45 -13.65 -5.57
C ASN A 356 -6.95 -13.87 -5.34
N TRP A 357 -7.79 -13.33 -6.21
CA TRP A 357 -9.20 -13.69 -6.26
C TRP A 357 -9.36 -15.07 -6.89
N SER A 358 -9.90 -16.04 -6.15
CA SER A 358 -10.35 -17.32 -6.73
C SER A 358 -11.75 -17.18 -7.31
N ASP A 359 -12.58 -16.35 -6.70
CA ASP A 359 -13.86 -15.85 -7.22
C ASP A 359 -14.05 -14.43 -6.70
N ASN A 360 -13.86 -13.46 -7.59
CA ASN A 360 -13.97 -12.05 -7.21
C ASN A 360 -15.41 -11.72 -6.77
N SER A 361 -16.43 -12.09 -7.55
CA SER A 361 -17.83 -11.77 -7.26
C SER A 361 -18.33 -12.34 -5.92
N GLY A 362 -17.90 -13.55 -5.56
CA GLY A 362 -18.16 -14.17 -4.27
C GLY A 362 -17.24 -13.71 -3.14
N GLY A 363 -16.35 -12.75 -3.40
CA GLY A 363 -15.38 -12.21 -2.45
C GLY A 363 -14.37 -13.25 -1.96
N ARG A 364 -14.06 -14.27 -2.77
CA ARG A 364 -13.17 -15.38 -2.40
C ARG A 364 -11.72 -15.08 -2.73
N ILE A 365 -10.89 -15.15 -1.70
CA ILE A 365 -9.46 -14.92 -1.75
C ILE A 365 -8.77 -16.26 -1.52
N THR A 366 -7.85 -16.60 -2.41
CA THR A 366 -6.93 -17.74 -2.25
C THR A 366 -5.52 -17.26 -1.96
N GLY A 367 -4.76 -18.04 -1.20
CA GLY A 367 -3.37 -17.75 -0.88
C GLY A 367 -2.72 -18.88 -0.09
N LEU A 368 -1.55 -18.60 0.46
CA LEU A 368 -0.76 -19.56 1.24
C LEU A 368 -0.51 -19.04 2.66
N THR A 369 -0.56 -19.94 3.65
CA THR A 369 0.03 -19.69 4.96
C THR A 369 1.55 -19.73 4.83
N ARG A 370 2.22 -18.62 5.16
CA ARG A 370 3.67 -18.51 5.01
C ARG A 370 4.24 -17.53 6.01
N TYR A 371 5.44 -17.83 6.48
CA TYR A 371 6.20 -17.05 7.47
C TYR A 371 5.54 -17.05 8.85
N ALA A 372 6.24 -17.59 9.86
CA ALA A 372 5.81 -17.60 11.25
C ALA A 372 4.32 -17.98 11.45
N CYS A 373 3.94 -19.15 10.93
CA CYS A 373 2.61 -19.73 11.05
C CYS A 373 2.65 -20.90 12.03
N PHE A 374 1.84 -20.85 13.08
CA PHE A 374 1.91 -21.79 14.20
C PHE A 374 0.57 -22.44 14.50
N TRP A 375 0.65 -23.65 15.05
CA TRP A 375 -0.44 -24.33 15.74
C TRP A 375 -0.41 -23.94 17.21
N VAL A 376 -1.57 -23.63 17.75
CA VAL A 376 -1.80 -23.24 19.14
C VAL A 376 -2.74 -24.25 19.79
N GLU A 377 -2.41 -24.69 21.00
CA GLU A 377 -3.26 -25.51 21.87
C GLU A 377 -3.12 -25.02 23.32
N ASP A 378 -4.23 -25.06 24.07
CA ASP A 378 -4.31 -24.58 25.46
C ASP A 378 -3.74 -23.16 25.67
N GLY A 379 -3.85 -22.31 24.64
CA GLY A 379 -3.34 -20.95 24.65
C GLY A 379 -1.82 -20.82 24.53
N GLU A 380 -1.13 -21.86 24.06
CA GLU A 380 0.32 -21.87 23.84
C GLU A 380 0.69 -22.26 22.41
N ILE A 381 1.73 -21.63 21.86
CA ILE A 381 2.29 -22.04 20.57
C ILE A 381 2.96 -23.41 20.75
N ILE A 382 2.49 -24.41 20.01
CA ILE A 382 2.99 -25.79 20.07
C ILE A 382 4.10 -26.01 19.04
N ALA A 383 3.80 -25.75 17.77
CA ALA A 383 4.74 -26.00 16.67
C ALA A 383 4.42 -25.13 15.44
N PRO A 384 5.40 -24.87 14.57
CA PRO A 384 5.13 -24.34 13.25
C PRO A 384 4.28 -25.33 12.44
N ILE A 385 3.44 -24.81 11.55
CA ILE A 385 2.70 -25.64 10.60
C ILE A 385 3.46 -25.74 9.28
N LYS A 386 3.22 -26.81 8.52
CA LYS A 386 3.56 -26.83 7.10
C LYS A 386 2.74 -25.78 6.36
N THR A 387 3.30 -25.23 5.28
CA THR A 387 2.55 -24.34 4.36
C THR A 387 1.28 -25.03 3.90
N MET A 388 0.15 -24.34 4.06
CA MET A 388 -1.17 -24.75 3.60
C MET A 388 -1.69 -23.71 2.61
N ARG A 389 -2.53 -24.14 1.67
CA ARG A 389 -3.35 -23.23 0.87
C ARG A 389 -4.65 -22.95 1.59
N PHE A 390 -5.15 -21.72 1.43
CA PHE A 390 -6.50 -21.35 1.79
C PHE A 390 -7.26 -20.87 0.56
N ASP A 391 -8.58 -20.96 0.65
CA ASP A 391 -9.52 -20.34 -0.27
C ASP A 391 -10.79 -20.04 0.53
N ASP A 392 -11.01 -18.76 0.83
CA ASP A 392 -12.08 -18.33 1.70
C ASP A 392 -12.66 -16.98 1.28
N SER A 393 -13.94 -16.74 1.58
CA SER A 393 -14.63 -15.49 1.31
C SER A 393 -14.41 -14.49 2.43
N PHE A 394 -14.02 -13.25 2.09
CA PHE A 394 -13.93 -12.17 3.07
C PHE A 394 -15.29 -11.85 3.70
N TYR A 395 -16.40 -12.16 3.01
CA TYR A 395 -17.74 -12.10 3.58
C TYR A 395 -17.93 -12.97 4.80
N ARG A 396 -17.16 -14.05 4.91
CA ARG A 396 -17.22 -14.98 6.03
C ARG A 396 -16.23 -14.59 7.12
N PHE A 397 -14.94 -14.56 6.80
CA PHE A 397 -13.90 -14.33 7.83
C PHE A 397 -13.86 -12.89 8.37
N LEU A 398 -14.28 -11.87 7.60
CA LEU A 398 -14.50 -10.51 8.12
C LEU A 398 -15.97 -10.24 8.48
N GLY A 399 -16.84 -11.22 8.25
CA GLY A 399 -18.27 -11.18 8.54
C GLY A 399 -18.62 -11.85 9.87
N ASP A 400 -19.49 -12.85 9.78
CA ASP A 400 -20.01 -13.60 10.92
C ASP A 400 -18.92 -14.34 11.72
N GLN A 401 -17.80 -14.67 11.09
CA GLN A 401 -16.68 -15.34 11.78
C GLN A 401 -15.72 -14.39 12.48
N LEU A 402 -15.82 -13.06 12.32
CA LEU A 402 -14.94 -12.12 13.01
C LEU A 402 -15.32 -12.00 14.50
N VAL A 403 -14.47 -12.54 15.38
CA VAL A 403 -14.73 -12.65 16.82
C VAL A 403 -14.15 -11.47 17.59
N GLU A 404 -12.91 -11.10 17.35
CA GLU A 404 -12.25 -10.00 18.07
C GLU A 404 -11.32 -9.24 17.14
N VAL A 405 -11.12 -7.96 17.46
CA VAL A 405 -10.19 -7.06 16.78
C VAL A 405 -9.20 -6.53 17.81
N GLU A 406 -7.92 -6.49 17.47
CA GLU A 406 -6.85 -6.03 18.36
C GLU A 406 -7.08 -4.58 18.80
N ASP A 407 -6.72 -4.26 20.05
CA ASP A 407 -6.73 -2.89 20.56
C ASP A 407 -5.61 -2.01 19.96
N LYS A 408 -4.56 -2.63 19.41
CA LYS A 408 -3.40 -1.97 18.82
C LYS A 408 -3.51 -1.85 17.29
N LEU A 409 -3.31 -0.63 16.79
CA LEU A 409 -3.09 -0.39 15.35
C LEU A 409 -1.61 -0.53 15.00
N THR A 410 -1.34 -1.21 13.89
CA THR A 410 -0.01 -1.33 13.30
C THR A 410 0.00 -0.65 11.94
N VAL A 411 1.05 0.13 11.65
CA VAL A 411 1.28 0.71 10.33
C VAL A 411 2.12 -0.28 9.52
N VAL A 412 1.54 -0.80 8.44
CA VAL A 412 2.19 -1.69 7.46
C VAL A 412 2.49 -0.87 6.21
N PRO A 413 3.75 -0.46 5.98
CA PRO A 413 4.12 0.47 4.91
C PRO A 413 4.02 -0.17 3.52
N GLU A 414 3.88 0.67 2.49
CA GLU A 414 4.18 0.26 1.12
C GLU A 414 5.69 0.03 0.96
N THR A 415 6.08 -1.19 0.58
CA THR A 415 7.51 -1.58 0.44
C THR A 415 7.99 -1.65 -1.01
N SER A 416 7.11 -1.41 -1.99
CA SER A 416 7.49 -1.49 -3.40
C SER A 416 8.52 -0.41 -3.77
N THR A 417 9.58 -0.87 -4.42
CA THR A 417 10.71 -0.06 -4.91
C THR A 417 10.88 -0.16 -6.43
N TYR A 418 9.95 -0.83 -7.13
CA TYR A 418 10.05 -1.01 -8.58
C TYR A 418 9.75 0.30 -9.30
N GLY A 419 10.72 0.80 -10.05
CA GLY A 419 10.66 2.09 -10.74
C GLY A 419 10.83 3.30 -9.81
N LYS A 420 10.23 3.28 -8.61
CA LYS A 420 10.42 4.28 -7.54
C LYS A 420 9.98 3.71 -6.19
N ARG A 421 10.41 4.33 -5.10
CA ARG A 421 9.81 4.09 -3.78
C ARG A 421 8.34 4.52 -3.73
N SER A 422 7.49 3.59 -3.30
CA SER A 422 6.06 3.81 -3.07
C SER A 422 5.81 4.57 -1.77
N LEU A 423 4.68 5.25 -1.71
CA LEU A 423 4.21 5.99 -0.54
C LEU A 423 2.86 5.42 -0.10
N GLY A 424 2.53 5.60 1.17
CA GLY A 424 1.32 5.06 1.76
C GLY A 424 1.61 3.91 2.71
N ALA A 425 0.57 3.50 3.42
CA ALA A 425 0.59 2.37 4.32
C ALA A 425 -0.83 1.92 4.60
N THR A 426 -0.99 0.66 4.98
CA THR A 426 -2.20 0.17 5.62
C THR A 426 -2.06 0.29 7.13
N THR A 427 -3.00 0.94 7.80
CA THR A 427 -3.06 0.98 9.27
C THR A 427 -4.15 0.04 9.75
N CYS A 428 -3.78 -1.08 10.35
CA CYS A 428 -4.78 -2.06 10.79
C CYS A 428 -4.35 -2.82 12.06
N PRO A 429 -5.32 -3.35 12.81
CA PRO A 429 -5.09 -4.28 13.91
C PRO A 429 -4.91 -5.72 13.39
N GLY A 430 -4.49 -6.64 14.27
CA GLY A 430 -4.75 -8.07 14.09
C GLY A 430 -6.23 -8.42 14.34
N ILE A 431 -6.64 -9.60 13.87
CA ILE A 431 -8.01 -10.10 14.03
C ILE A 431 -8.05 -11.56 14.47
N LEU A 432 -9.05 -11.91 15.27
CA LEU A 432 -9.38 -13.28 15.64
C LEU A 432 -10.67 -13.69 14.92
N VAL A 433 -10.61 -14.77 14.15
CA VAL A 433 -11.76 -15.35 13.47
C VAL A 433 -12.07 -16.74 14.01
N ASN A 434 -13.35 -17.12 14.03
CA ASN A 434 -13.78 -18.41 14.54
C ASN A 434 -13.55 -19.55 13.55
N SER A 435 -13.56 -19.24 12.25
CA SER A 435 -13.45 -20.21 11.17
C SER A 435 -12.73 -19.59 9.97
N PHE A 436 -11.71 -20.29 9.46
CA PHE A 436 -10.95 -19.96 8.26
C PHE A 436 -10.62 -21.24 7.50
N SER A 437 -10.90 -21.26 6.18
CA SER A 437 -10.83 -22.46 5.35
C SER A 437 -9.44 -22.74 4.81
N LEU A 438 -8.80 -23.83 5.25
CA LEU A 438 -7.60 -24.40 4.64
C LEU A 438 -7.98 -25.53 3.67
N THR A 439 -7.47 -25.46 2.44
CA THR A 439 -7.93 -26.29 1.32
C THR A 439 -6.90 -27.27 0.78
N LEU A 440 -5.58 -27.04 0.95
CA LEU A 440 -4.52 -27.97 0.52
C LEU A 440 -3.31 -27.95 1.44
#